data_AF-A0A9N9SI30-F1
#
_entry.id   AF-A0A9N9SI30-F1
#
_cell.length_a   1.000
_cell.length_b   1.000
_cell.length_c   1.000
_cell.angle_alpha   90.00
_cell.angle_beta   90.00
_cell.angle_gamma   90.00
#
_symmetry.space_group_name_H-M   'P 1'
#
loop_
_entity.id
_entity.type
_entity.pdbx_description
1 polymer ?
#
loop_
_entity_poly.entity_id
_entity_poly.type
_entity_poly.pdbx_seq_one_letter_code
_entity_poly.pdbx_strand_id
1 'polypeptide(L)'
;MLDVEDAPTATCDRVCQAVAGCEELGLNKQVALQVFALWMVSPLLELQLKPSHKPYRIRQMWRSLIEKYSHASYNRQRRDEPKLILQRNVFFPQHLEEKIKLLLYEEARHNILEGRYPCEVIHYVMLGGIQARIELGPYDAHAHTIHYFREEQAKYLPAHVRKSATWTWLPISSKHSAEVKLLEQFRRIPSAATNRKLMKKAAFFEGQVEQPVRGLTSLMTHQDIPVLVAINSKCLYIIDDLQCVILLGLRLEEFSWEFARPSREEDPNCLPCLFLQFMVVENGARVSKILQVFSRQASLMDTLITIFVGQLKSTATDETDKPIEIHVNNENGSHSSLILGTTPPTTLPSLGNKLNRLTLATFDENGHCIGQMGSWSLSY
;
A
#
# COMPACT_ATOMS: atom_id res chain seq x y z
N MET A 1 -16.95 -15.03 21.51
CA MET A 1 -17.11 -15.81 20.26
C MET A 1 -18.33 -15.23 19.56
N LEU A 2 -18.20 -14.71 18.34
CA LEU A 2 -19.33 -14.11 17.63
C LEU A 2 -20.18 -15.26 17.07
N ASP A 3 -21.40 -15.43 17.57
CA ASP A 3 -22.32 -16.43 17.03
C ASP A 3 -23.06 -15.81 15.84
N VAL A 4 -22.87 -16.40 14.65
CA VAL A 4 -23.54 -15.96 13.43
C VAL A 4 -24.48 -17.08 13.03
N GLU A 5 -25.77 -16.87 13.25
CA GLU A 5 -26.82 -17.77 12.78
C GLU A 5 -26.64 -18.05 11.28
N ASP A 6 -26.77 -19.32 10.90
CA ASP A 6 -26.61 -19.81 9.53
C ASP A 6 -25.28 -19.43 8.86
N ALA A 7 -24.17 -19.53 9.60
CA ALA A 7 -22.81 -19.22 9.14
C ALA A 7 -22.46 -19.67 7.69
N PRO A 8 -22.90 -20.86 7.18
CA PRO A 8 -22.64 -21.24 5.79
C PRO A 8 -23.31 -20.37 4.73
N THR A 9 -24.40 -19.68 5.08
CA THR A 9 -25.19 -18.83 4.18
C THR A 9 -25.09 -17.35 4.48
N ALA A 10 -24.60 -16.99 5.68
CA ALA A 10 -24.39 -15.61 6.10
C ALA A 10 -23.55 -14.83 5.09
N THR A 11 -24.03 -13.65 4.73
CA THR A 11 -23.32 -12.71 3.86
C THR A 11 -22.33 -11.89 4.67
N CYS A 12 -21.34 -11.30 3.98
CA CYS A 12 -20.39 -10.39 4.63
C CYS A 12 -21.11 -9.21 5.30
N ASP A 13 -22.15 -8.68 4.67
CA ASP A 13 -22.99 -7.62 5.24
C ASP A 13 -23.62 -8.03 6.59
N ARG A 14 -24.23 -9.22 6.67
CA ARG A 14 -24.81 -9.74 7.93
C ARG A 14 -23.75 -9.89 9.02
N VAL A 15 -22.58 -10.42 8.66
CA VAL A 15 -21.47 -10.59 9.62
C VAL A 15 -20.95 -9.21 10.07
N CYS A 16 -20.76 -8.25 9.16
CA CYS A 16 -20.38 -6.88 9.51
C CYS A 16 -21.40 -6.23 10.46
N GLN A 17 -22.70 -6.40 10.21
CA GLN A 17 -23.77 -5.86 11.06
C GLN A 17 -23.76 -6.47 12.47
N ALA A 18 -23.48 -7.77 12.58
CA ALA A 18 -23.34 -8.44 13.88
C ALA A 18 -22.12 -7.93 14.64
N VAL A 19 -20.96 -7.80 13.97
CA VAL A 19 -19.73 -7.26 14.57
C VAL A 19 -19.95 -5.80 15.00
N ALA A 20 -20.50 -4.95 14.13
CA ALA A 20 -20.76 -3.55 14.44
C ALA A 20 -21.85 -3.34 15.52
N GLY A 21 -22.67 -4.37 15.80
CA GLY A 21 -23.63 -4.38 16.89
C GLY A 21 -23.08 -4.86 18.23
N CYS A 22 -21.83 -5.31 18.27
CA CYS A 22 -21.18 -5.78 19.50
C CYS A 22 -20.78 -4.59 20.38
N GLU A 23 -21.43 -4.46 21.54
CA GLU A 23 -21.20 -3.35 22.49
C GLU A 23 -19.76 -3.31 23.01
N GLU A 24 -19.11 -4.48 23.13
CA GLU A 24 -17.70 -4.61 23.58
C GLU A 24 -16.71 -3.85 22.69
N LEU A 25 -17.05 -3.65 21.42
CA LEU A 25 -16.19 -2.93 20.47
C LEU A 25 -16.34 -1.40 20.59
N GLY A 26 -17.38 -0.90 21.26
CA GLY A 26 -17.60 0.54 21.48
C GLY A 26 -17.71 1.35 20.18
N LEU A 27 -18.03 0.70 19.05
CA LEU A 27 -18.06 1.34 17.74
C LEU A 27 -19.43 1.97 17.47
N ASN A 28 -19.45 3.18 16.91
CA ASN A 28 -20.69 3.69 16.30
C ASN A 28 -21.03 2.80 15.10
N LYS A 29 -22.15 2.08 15.18
CA LYS A 29 -22.58 1.08 14.18
C LYS A 29 -22.62 1.63 12.76
N GLN A 30 -23.17 2.84 12.56
CA GLN A 30 -23.30 3.43 11.23
C GLN A 30 -21.94 3.79 10.63
N VAL A 31 -21.04 4.35 11.46
CA VAL A 31 -19.68 4.69 11.04
C VAL A 31 -18.87 3.41 10.77
N ALA A 32 -18.94 2.41 11.65
CA ALA A 32 -18.21 1.16 11.52
C ALA A 32 -18.51 0.44 10.20
N LEU A 33 -19.78 0.37 9.81
CA LEU A 33 -20.23 -0.29 8.57
C LEU A 33 -19.76 0.41 7.29
N GLN A 34 -19.42 1.70 7.36
CA GLN A 34 -18.84 2.43 6.23
C GLN A 34 -17.31 2.26 6.17
N VAL A 35 -16.69 2.29 7.35
CA VAL A 35 -15.23 2.30 7.53
C VAL A 35 -14.60 0.93 7.31
N PHE A 36 -15.29 -0.12 7.72
CA PHE A 36 -14.76 -1.48 7.74
C PHE A 36 -15.43 -2.38 6.72
N ALA A 37 -14.68 -3.36 6.25
CA ALA A 37 -15.16 -4.47 5.44
C ALA A 37 -14.56 -5.76 5.97
N LEU A 38 -15.14 -6.90 5.57
CA LEU A 38 -14.54 -8.20 5.82
C LEU A 38 -13.52 -8.53 4.74
N TRP A 39 -12.38 -9.01 5.19
CA TRP A 39 -11.29 -9.48 4.36
C TRP A 39 -11.03 -10.94 4.65
N MET A 40 -10.76 -11.70 3.60
CA MET A 40 -10.21 -13.05 3.72
C MET A 40 -8.71 -12.98 3.47
N VAL A 41 -7.94 -13.29 4.50
CA VAL A 41 -6.51 -13.01 4.56
C VAL A 41 -5.74 -14.26 4.95
N SER A 42 -4.70 -14.58 4.19
CA SER A 42 -3.66 -15.53 4.56
C SER A 42 -2.27 -14.92 4.28
N PRO A 43 -1.17 -15.59 4.67
CA PRO A 43 0.18 -15.17 4.28
C PRO A 43 0.45 -15.10 2.77
N LEU A 44 -0.46 -15.60 1.91
CA LEU A 44 -0.26 -15.69 0.47
C LEU A 44 -1.24 -14.85 -0.36
N LEU A 45 -2.35 -14.40 0.23
CA LEU A 45 -3.39 -13.66 -0.48
C LEU A 45 -4.28 -12.88 0.49
N GLU A 46 -4.58 -11.63 0.14
CA GLU A 46 -5.48 -10.74 0.86
C GLU A 46 -6.62 -10.30 -0.07
N LEU A 47 -7.87 -10.63 0.29
CA LEU A 47 -9.04 -10.28 -0.51
C LEU A 47 -10.09 -9.53 0.33
N GLN A 48 -10.39 -8.29 -0.03
CA GLN A 48 -11.59 -7.64 0.46
C GLN A 48 -12.83 -8.31 -0.16
N LEU A 49 -13.76 -8.74 0.68
CA LEU A 49 -15.00 -9.38 0.25
C LEU A 49 -16.08 -8.34 -0.05
N LYS A 50 -16.93 -8.61 -1.05
CA LYS A 50 -18.12 -7.81 -1.33
C LYS A 50 -19.18 -8.06 -0.25
N PRO A 51 -20.05 -7.08 0.07
CA PRO A 51 -21.11 -7.26 1.07
C PRO A 51 -22.01 -8.48 0.82
N SER A 52 -22.25 -8.83 -0.45
CA SER A 52 -23.06 -9.98 -0.87
C SER A 52 -22.33 -11.33 -0.85
N HIS A 53 -21.00 -11.35 -0.73
CA HIS A 53 -20.25 -12.61 -0.66
C HIS A 53 -20.56 -13.37 0.63
N LYS A 54 -20.47 -14.70 0.56
CA LYS A 54 -20.63 -15.60 1.71
C LYS A 54 -19.24 -16.08 2.15
N PRO A 55 -18.69 -15.62 3.29
CA PRO A 55 -17.33 -15.95 3.70
C PRO A 55 -17.04 -17.45 3.70
N TYR A 56 -17.98 -18.26 4.17
CA TYR A 56 -17.86 -19.72 4.18
C TYR A 56 -17.61 -20.31 2.79
N ARG A 57 -18.31 -19.81 1.76
CA ARG A 57 -18.12 -20.26 0.37
C ARG A 57 -16.76 -19.86 -0.19
N ILE A 58 -16.30 -18.64 0.11
CA ILE A 58 -14.96 -18.19 -0.29
C ILE A 58 -13.89 -19.06 0.37
N ARG A 59 -14.05 -19.40 1.66
CA ARG A 59 -13.16 -20.31 2.39
C ARG A 59 -13.11 -21.71 1.76
N GLN A 60 -14.24 -22.23 1.26
CA GLN A 60 -14.26 -23.51 0.54
C GLN A 60 -13.49 -23.46 -0.79
N MET A 61 -13.51 -22.30 -1.46
CA MET A 61 -12.81 -22.07 -2.72
C MET A 61 -11.35 -21.61 -2.54
N TRP A 62 -10.86 -21.49 -1.30
CA TRP A 62 -9.59 -20.84 -1.01
C TRP A 62 -8.41 -21.47 -1.75
N ARG A 63 -8.35 -22.80 -1.84
CA ARG A 63 -7.27 -23.49 -2.57
C ARG A 63 -7.20 -23.08 -4.04
N SER A 64 -8.34 -23.03 -4.73
CA SER A 64 -8.41 -22.59 -6.12
C SER A 64 -8.06 -21.11 -6.28
N LEU A 65 -8.37 -20.26 -5.29
CA LEU A 65 -7.97 -18.86 -5.28
C LEU A 65 -6.45 -18.71 -5.11
N ILE A 66 -5.84 -19.50 -4.23
CA ILE A 66 -4.39 -19.52 -4.02
C ILE A 66 -3.66 -20.03 -5.26
N GLU A 67 -4.11 -21.14 -5.86
CA GLU A 67 -3.54 -21.66 -7.11
C GLU A 67 -3.58 -20.61 -8.24
N LYS A 68 -4.67 -19.83 -8.29
CA LYS A 68 -4.84 -18.79 -9.28
C LYS A 68 -3.98 -17.55 -9.02
N TYR A 69 -3.94 -17.06 -7.78
CA TYR A 69 -3.44 -15.71 -7.47
C TYR A 69 -2.13 -15.66 -6.68
N SER A 70 -1.64 -16.76 -6.10
CA SER A 70 -0.41 -16.76 -5.30
C SER A 70 0.84 -17.05 -6.13
N HIS A 71 1.94 -16.38 -5.80
CA HIS A 71 3.27 -16.66 -6.36
C HIS A 71 4.05 -17.76 -5.62
N ALA A 72 3.47 -18.35 -4.57
CA ALA A 72 4.17 -19.31 -3.72
C ALA A 72 4.29 -20.72 -4.33
N SER A 73 5.24 -21.50 -3.83
CA SER A 73 5.39 -22.90 -4.23
C SER A 73 4.19 -23.75 -3.83
N TYR A 74 3.92 -24.83 -4.58
CA TYR A 74 2.82 -25.76 -4.35
C TYR A 74 2.71 -26.24 -2.89
N ASN A 75 3.86 -26.52 -2.24
CA ASN A 75 3.89 -26.94 -0.84
C ASN A 75 3.45 -25.85 0.16
N ARG A 76 3.71 -24.56 -0.15
CA ARG A 76 3.20 -23.45 0.65
C ARG A 76 1.71 -23.25 0.39
N GLN A 77 1.31 -23.25 -0.88
CA GLN A 77 -0.09 -23.11 -1.29
C GLN A 77 -1.01 -24.15 -0.62
N ARG A 78 -0.59 -25.43 -0.58
CA ARG A 78 -1.37 -26.53 0.03
C ARG A 78 -1.63 -26.38 1.53
N ARG A 79 -0.74 -25.70 2.25
CA ARG A 79 -0.80 -25.51 3.70
C ARG A 79 -1.41 -24.17 4.08
N ASP A 80 -1.76 -23.36 3.08
CA ASP A 80 -2.27 -22.03 3.30
C ASP A 80 -3.73 -22.06 3.75
N GLU A 81 -4.02 -21.28 4.77
CA GLU A 81 -5.29 -21.29 5.49
C GLU A 81 -5.69 -19.85 5.79
N PRO A 82 -6.86 -19.38 5.33
CA PRO A 82 -7.24 -17.98 5.49
C PRO A 82 -7.98 -17.76 6.81
N LYS A 83 -7.92 -16.51 7.26
CA LYS A 83 -8.70 -15.96 8.35
C LYS A 83 -9.68 -14.92 7.81
N LEU A 84 -10.85 -14.84 8.43
CA LEU A 84 -11.78 -13.76 8.18
C LEU A 84 -11.46 -12.63 9.18
N ILE A 85 -11.13 -11.45 8.66
CA ILE A 85 -10.67 -10.31 9.46
C ILE A 85 -11.53 -9.09 9.13
N LEU A 86 -11.93 -8.32 10.14
CA LEU A 86 -12.50 -7.00 9.95
C LEU A 86 -11.35 -6.00 9.77
N GLN A 87 -11.25 -5.38 8.60
CA GLN A 87 -10.21 -4.40 8.28
C GLN A 87 -10.82 -3.19 7.57
N ARG A 88 -10.05 -2.13 7.40
CA ARG A 88 -10.51 -0.94 6.67
C ARG A 88 -11.05 -1.34 5.29
N ASN A 89 -12.21 -0.80 4.93
CA ASN A 89 -12.71 -0.84 3.57
C ASN A 89 -11.77 -0.04 2.66
N VAL A 90 -11.16 -0.68 1.67
CA VAL A 90 -10.21 -0.07 0.73
C VAL A 90 -10.83 1.15 0.03
N PHE A 91 -12.15 1.12 -0.19
CA PHE A 91 -12.95 2.17 -0.84
C PHE A 91 -13.42 3.28 0.11
N PHE A 92 -13.14 3.21 1.41
CA PHE A 92 -13.52 4.28 2.33
C PHE A 92 -12.74 5.58 1.97
N PRO A 93 -13.42 6.74 1.80
CA PRO A 93 -12.75 7.96 1.37
C PRO A 93 -11.77 8.51 2.40
N GLN A 94 -10.54 8.80 1.96
CA GLN A 94 -9.48 9.26 2.85
C GLN A 94 -9.83 10.56 3.60
N HIS A 95 -10.53 11.50 2.95
CA HIS A 95 -10.89 12.78 3.58
C HIS A 95 -11.87 12.61 4.77
N LEU A 96 -12.58 11.48 4.84
CA LEU A 96 -13.46 11.15 5.97
C LEU A 96 -12.73 10.44 7.12
N GLU A 97 -11.52 9.94 6.88
CA GLU A 97 -10.72 9.21 7.88
C GLU A 97 -10.29 10.09 9.05
N GLU A 98 -10.27 11.41 8.86
CA GLU A 98 -9.81 12.31 9.91
C GLU A 98 -10.63 12.21 11.19
N LYS A 99 -11.89 11.81 11.07
CA LYS A 99 -12.86 11.68 12.16
C LYS A 99 -12.76 10.35 12.90
N ILE A 100 -11.96 9.40 12.41
CA ILE A 100 -11.93 7.99 12.87
C ILE A 100 -10.51 7.45 13.04
N LYS A 101 -9.51 8.32 13.15
CA LYS A 101 -8.07 7.96 13.17
C LYS A 101 -7.72 6.87 14.19
N LEU A 102 -8.38 6.88 15.35
CA LEU A 102 -8.17 5.88 16.42
C LEU A 102 -8.61 4.48 15.97
N LEU A 103 -9.71 4.37 15.22
CA LEU A 103 -10.23 3.09 14.72
C LEU A 103 -9.31 2.45 13.67
N LEU A 104 -8.55 3.28 12.96
CA LEU A 104 -7.62 2.84 11.93
C LEU A 104 -6.20 2.62 12.47
N TYR A 105 -5.96 3.00 13.73
CA TYR A 105 -4.63 3.04 14.34
C TYR A 105 -3.95 1.68 14.39
N GLU A 106 -4.63 0.67 14.94
CA GLU A 106 -4.05 -0.66 15.15
C GLU A 106 -3.57 -1.30 13.86
N GLU A 107 -4.34 -1.19 12.78
CA GLU A 107 -3.93 -1.73 11.49
C GLU A 107 -2.75 -0.93 10.88
N ALA A 108 -2.71 0.39 11.06
CA ALA A 108 -1.57 1.20 10.61
C ALA A 108 -0.30 0.86 11.41
N ARG A 109 -0.43 0.68 12.74
CA ARG A 109 0.65 0.23 13.62
C ARG A 109 1.17 -1.13 13.17
N HIS A 110 0.28 -2.09 12.93
CA HIS A 110 0.64 -3.41 12.44
C HIS A 110 1.44 -3.34 11.12
N ASN A 111 0.95 -2.59 10.13
CA ASN A 111 1.65 -2.44 8.84
C ASN A 111 3.03 -1.76 8.97
N ILE A 112 3.21 -0.85 9.93
CA ILE A 112 4.51 -0.23 10.23
C ILE A 112 5.46 -1.24 10.86
N LEU A 113 5.02 -2.00 11.86
CA LEU A 113 5.85 -2.98 12.58
C LEU A 113 6.23 -4.18 11.71
N GLU A 114 5.35 -4.59 10.81
CA GLU A 114 5.64 -5.62 9.80
C GLU A 114 6.52 -5.10 8.65
N GLY A 115 6.81 -3.80 8.60
CA GLY A 115 7.63 -3.19 7.53
C GLY A 115 6.91 -3.02 6.19
N ARG A 116 5.59 -3.27 6.13
CA ARG A 116 4.76 -3.12 4.91
C ARG A 116 4.60 -1.67 4.45
N TYR A 117 4.84 -0.70 5.34
CA TYR A 117 4.97 0.71 4.99
C TYR A 117 6.44 1.15 5.10
N PRO A 118 7.26 0.92 4.05
CA PRO A 118 8.61 1.44 3.97
C PRO A 118 8.67 2.94 4.24
N CYS A 119 9.51 3.34 5.17
CA CYS A 119 9.90 4.73 5.36
C CYS A 119 11.35 4.83 5.80
N GLU A 120 11.91 6.03 5.82
CA GLU A 120 13.25 6.23 6.37
C GLU A 120 13.30 5.82 7.84
N VAL A 121 14.45 5.29 8.29
CA VAL A 121 14.66 4.84 9.67
C VAL A 121 14.24 5.90 10.69
N ILE A 122 14.50 7.17 10.42
CA ILE A 122 14.12 8.27 11.31
C ILE A 122 12.60 8.36 11.53
N HIS A 123 11.80 8.08 10.51
CA HIS A 123 10.34 8.07 10.60
C HIS A 123 9.84 6.87 11.41
N TYR A 124 10.43 5.69 11.26
CA TYR A 124 10.12 4.55 12.12
C TYR A 124 10.39 4.85 13.60
N VAL A 125 11.53 5.46 13.91
CA VAL A 125 11.86 5.85 15.29
C VAL A 125 10.89 6.91 15.81
N MET A 126 10.51 7.89 14.99
CA MET A 126 9.50 8.89 15.35
C MET A 126 8.14 8.25 15.67
N LEU A 127 7.65 7.36 14.80
CA LEU A 127 6.39 6.64 14.99
C LEU A 127 6.44 5.72 16.21
N GLY A 128 7.57 5.02 16.41
CA GLY A 128 7.81 4.20 17.60
C GLY A 128 7.76 5.02 18.89
N GLY A 129 8.32 6.23 18.90
CA GLY A 129 8.22 7.14 20.05
C GLY A 129 6.79 7.57 20.33
N ILE A 130 6.00 7.86 19.28
CA ILE A 130 4.57 8.18 19.40
C ILE A 130 3.78 6.98 19.96
N GLN A 131 4.04 5.76 19.46
CA GLN A 131 3.44 4.53 20.00
C GLN A 131 3.80 4.32 21.46
N ALA A 132 5.08 4.49 21.84
CA ALA A 132 5.51 4.41 23.23
C ALA A 132 4.78 5.43 24.11
N ARG A 133 4.53 6.64 23.60
CA ARG A 133 3.72 7.65 24.31
C ARG A 133 2.26 7.24 24.48
N ILE A 134 1.66 6.61 23.48
CA ILE A 134 0.27 6.14 23.55
C ILE A 134 0.14 5.01 24.58
N GLU A 135 1.10 4.08 24.60
CA GLU A 135 1.05 2.89 25.43
C GLU A 135 1.51 3.13 26.88
N LEU A 136 2.55 3.94 27.07
CA LEU A 136 3.23 4.13 28.36
C LEU A 136 2.87 5.45 29.05
N GLY A 137 2.26 6.38 28.31
CA GLY A 137 1.94 7.71 28.82
C GLY A 137 3.19 8.60 29.01
N PRO A 138 3.15 9.56 29.96
CA PRO A 138 4.27 10.44 30.26
C PRO A 138 5.62 9.75 30.46
N TYR A 139 6.69 10.37 29.94
CA TYR A 139 8.04 9.88 30.19
C TYR A 139 8.37 9.95 31.69
N ASP A 140 8.47 8.78 32.30
CA ASP A 140 9.13 8.54 33.59
C ASP A 140 10.56 8.01 33.39
N ALA A 141 11.55 8.67 34.00
CA ALA A 141 12.96 8.29 33.91
C ALA A 141 13.31 7.01 34.68
N HIS A 142 12.51 6.62 35.67
CA HIS A 142 12.73 5.41 36.46
C HIS A 142 12.21 4.17 35.72
N ALA A 143 11.08 4.28 35.04
CA ALA A 143 10.49 3.18 34.28
C ALA A 143 11.08 3.06 32.86
N HIS A 144 11.22 4.17 32.14
CA HIS A 144 11.52 4.15 30.71
C HIS A 144 13.01 4.31 30.43
N THR A 145 13.74 3.23 30.68
CA THR A 145 15.20 3.18 30.53
C THR A 145 15.62 2.67 29.14
N ILE A 146 16.90 2.80 28.83
CA ILE A 146 17.52 2.17 27.64
C ILE A 146 17.30 0.65 27.67
N HIS A 147 17.37 0.04 28.86
CA HIS A 147 17.14 -1.38 29.05
C HIS A 147 15.70 -1.76 28.68
N TYR A 148 14.69 -1.03 29.17
CA TYR A 148 13.30 -1.26 28.81
C TYR A 148 13.10 -1.27 27.29
N PHE A 149 13.57 -0.21 26.61
CA PHE A 149 13.43 -0.11 25.16
C PHE A 149 14.28 -1.10 24.40
N ARG A 150 15.28 -1.75 25.00
CA ARG A 150 16.04 -2.84 24.40
C ARG A 150 15.23 -4.14 24.35
N GLU A 151 14.56 -4.47 25.44
CA GLU A 151 13.71 -5.67 25.54
C GLU A 151 12.44 -5.52 24.69
N GLU A 152 11.87 -4.32 24.64
CA GLU A 152 10.55 -4.07 24.06
C GLU A 152 10.58 -3.49 22.64
N GLN A 153 11.72 -3.55 21.93
CA GLN A 153 11.87 -2.93 20.60
C GLN A 153 10.81 -3.41 19.59
N ALA A 154 10.39 -4.67 19.69
CA ALA A 154 9.41 -5.27 18.78
C ALA A 154 8.04 -4.59 18.82
N LYS A 155 7.68 -3.94 19.94
CA LYS A 155 6.42 -3.20 20.07
C LYS A 155 6.41 -1.87 19.32
N TYR A 156 7.60 -1.33 19.03
CA TYR A 156 7.76 0.05 18.57
C TYR A 156 8.46 0.18 17.22
N LEU A 157 9.26 -0.81 16.80
CA LEU A 157 10.11 -0.75 15.62
C LEU A 157 10.02 -2.03 14.78
N PRO A 158 10.04 -1.91 13.44
CA PRO A 158 10.06 -3.07 12.56
C PRO A 158 11.38 -3.84 12.63
N ALA A 159 11.34 -5.13 12.28
CA ALA A 159 12.48 -6.05 12.36
C ALA A 159 13.78 -5.50 11.76
N HIS A 160 13.72 -4.86 10.59
CA HIS A 160 14.90 -4.32 9.90
C HIS A 160 15.51 -3.07 10.58
N VAL A 161 14.77 -2.38 11.45
CA VAL A 161 15.24 -1.21 12.22
C VAL A 161 15.79 -1.59 13.59
N ARG A 162 15.33 -2.72 14.16
CA ARG A 162 15.74 -3.28 15.45
C ARG A 162 17.20 -3.77 15.42
N LYS A 163 18.16 -2.88 15.27
CA LYS A 163 19.58 -3.25 15.37
C LYS A 163 20.01 -3.24 16.83
N SER A 164 20.11 -4.44 17.42
CA SER A 164 21.36 -4.98 17.98
C SER A 164 21.23 -6.50 18.22
N ALA A 165 21.24 -7.30 17.14
CA ALA A 165 21.29 -8.77 17.23
C ALA A 165 22.71 -9.32 17.43
N THR A 166 23.74 -8.49 17.23
CA THR A 166 25.14 -8.93 17.20
C THR A 166 25.82 -9.00 18.56
N TRP A 167 25.20 -8.51 19.65
CA TRP A 167 25.78 -8.52 21.01
C TRP A 167 24.71 -8.72 22.11
N THR A 168 23.84 -9.72 21.98
CA THR A 168 22.87 -10.07 23.03
C THR A 168 23.50 -10.43 24.38
N TRP A 169 24.80 -10.75 24.40
CA TRP A 169 25.55 -11.09 25.61
C TRP A 169 26.28 -9.90 26.28
N LEU A 170 26.33 -8.72 25.66
CA LEU A 170 26.94 -7.52 26.23
C LEU A 170 25.97 -6.31 26.18
N PRO A 171 25.60 -5.70 27.32
CA PRO A 171 24.61 -4.63 27.39
C PRO A 171 25.15 -3.26 26.95
N ILE A 172 26.00 -3.20 25.92
CA ILE A 172 26.63 -1.97 25.44
C ILE A 172 25.75 -1.34 24.36
N SER A 173 24.93 -0.36 24.74
CA SER A 173 24.22 0.48 23.78
C SER A 173 25.15 1.56 23.23
N SER A 174 25.34 1.58 21.92
CA SER A 174 25.97 2.72 21.25
C SER A 174 25.01 3.91 21.23
N LYS A 175 25.53 5.15 21.13
CA LYS A 175 24.71 6.37 20.97
C LYS A 175 23.79 6.34 19.74
N HIS A 176 24.02 5.43 18.80
CA HIS A 176 23.25 5.31 17.56
C HIS A 176 22.34 4.08 17.52
N SER A 177 22.25 3.31 18.61
CA SER A 177 21.39 2.13 18.68
C SER A 177 19.90 2.48 18.65
N ALA A 178 19.09 1.50 18.26
CA ALA A 178 17.66 1.68 18.08
C ALA A 178 16.96 2.09 19.38
N GLU A 179 17.29 1.44 20.49
CA GLU A 179 16.73 1.72 21.82
C GLU A 179 17.08 3.12 22.34
N VAL A 180 18.29 3.61 22.06
CA VAL A 180 18.70 4.98 22.47
C VAL A 180 17.93 6.01 21.65
N LYS A 181 17.88 5.84 20.32
CA LYS A 181 17.12 6.74 19.44
C LYS A 181 15.64 6.75 19.78
N LEU A 182 15.06 5.59 20.07
CA LEU A 182 13.65 5.45 20.44
C LEU A 182 13.35 6.15 21.77
N LEU A 183 14.19 5.94 22.79
CA LEU A 183 14.10 6.63 24.08
C LEU A 183 14.22 8.15 23.92
N GLU A 184 15.18 8.62 23.12
CA GLU A 184 15.35 10.06 22.85
C GLU A 184 14.12 10.66 22.17
N GLN A 185 13.53 9.96 21.19
CA GLN A 185 12.30 10.43 20.54
C GLN A 185 11.14 10.44 21.53
N PHE A 186 10.93 9.38 22.30
CA PHE A 186 9.87 9.30 23.30
C PHE A 186 9.95 10.45 24.32
N ARG A 187 11.15 10.77 24.83
CA ARG A 187 11.39 11.89 25.75
C ARG A 187 11.01 13.26 25.17
N ARG A 188 11.13 13.44 23.85
CA ARG A 188 10.89 14.72 23.18
C ARG A 188 9.42 14.99 22.90
N ILE A 189 8.55 13.98 23.00
CA ILE A 189 7.13 14.14 22.67
C ILE A 189 6.41 14.90 23.80
N PRO A 190 5.87 16.10 23.52
CA PRO A 190 5.18 16.89 24.53
C PRO A 190 3.94 16.19 25.08
N SER A 191 3.58 16.48 26.33
CA SER A 191 2.37 15.91 26.96
C SER A 191 1.06 16.28 26.26
N ALA A 192 1.05 17.37 25.48
CA ALA A 192 -0.11 17.83 24.70
C ALA A 192 -0.08 17.38 23.23
N ALA A 193 0.88 16.52 22.83
CA ALA A 193 1.01 16.10 21.44
C ALA A 193 -0.22 15.31 20.99
N THR A 194 -1.02 15.92 20.12
CA THR A 194 -2.15 15.29 19.45
C THR A 194 -1.65 14.50 18.23
N ASN A 195 -2.20 13.28 18.08
CA ASN A 195 -1.94 12.34 17.00
C ASN A 195 -1.87 13.01 15.62
N ARG A 196 -0.66 13.19 15.09
CA ARG A 196 -0.46 13.74 13.74
C ARG A 196 -0.25 12.63 12.72
N LYS A 197 -1.17 12.63 11.75
CA LYS A 197 -1.19 11.92 10.46
C LYS A 197 -0.92 10.42 10.53
N LEU A 198 -2.01 9.66 10.56
CA LEU A 198 -2.00 8.23 10.27
C LEU A 198 -1.52 7.99 8.83
N MET A 199 -0.71 6.95 8.63
CA MET A 199 -0.28 6.55 7.29
C MET A 199 -1.45 6.00 6.47
N LYS A 200 -1.36 6.24 5.16
CA LYS A 200 -2.39 5.91 4.16
C LYS A 200 -2.50 4.39 4.02
N LYS A 201 -3.71 3.85 4.10
CA LYS A 201 -3.94 2.43 3.84
C LYS A 201 -3.97 2.12 2.34
N ALA A 202 -3.51 0.94 1.98
CA ALA A 202 -3.48 0.42 0.62
C ALA A 202 -3.83 -1.06 0.63
N ALA A 203 -4.43 -1.55 -0.45
CA ALA A 203 -4.44 -2.97 -0.76
C ALA A 203 -3.08 -3.36 -1.32
N PHE A 204 -2.59 -4.54 -0.93
CA PHE A 204 -1.28 -5.03 -1.36
C PHE A 204 -1.46 -6.26 -2.23
N PHE A 205 -0.60 -6.35 -3.25
CA PHE A 205 -0.57 -7.44 -4.19
C PHE A 205 0.86 -7.92 -4.39
N GLU A 206 1.04 -9.21 -4.61
CA GLU A 206 2.33 -9.79 -4.97
C GLU A 206 2.59 -9.59 -6.47
N GLY A 207 3.84 -9.31 -6.82
CA GLY A 207 4.28 -9.27 -8.21
C GLY A 207 5.79 -9.42 -8.32
N GLN A 208 6.30 -9.29 -9.52
CA GLN A 208 7.73 -9.27 -9.79
C GLN A 208 8.05 -8.31 -10.93
N VAL A 209 9.23 -7.71 -10.87
CA VAL A 209 9.76 -6.81 -11.90
C VAL A 209 11.14 -7.27 -12.30
N GLU A 210 11.50 -7.09 -13.57
CA GLU A 210 12.82 -7.51 -14.05
C GLU A 210 13.94 -6.69 -13.39
N GLN A 211 15.00 -7.36 -12.95
CA GLN A 211 16.18 -6.70 -12.39
C GLN A 211 16.94 -5.92 -13.48
N PRO A 212 17.38 -4.68 -13.22
CA PRO A 212 18.24 -3.98 -14.16
C PRO A 212 19.59 -4.69 -14.28
N VAL A 213 19.94 -5.08 -15.51
CA VAL A 213 21.23 -5.71 -15.78
C VAL A 213 22.32 -4.64 -15.96
N ARG A 214 23.45 -4.78 -15.26
CA ARG A 214 24.62 -3.87 -15.39
C ARG A 214 25.93 -4.64 -15.43
N GLY A 215 26.72 -4.43 -16.49
CA GLY A 215 28.09 -4.98 -16.59
C GLY A 215 28.15 -6.50 -16.76
N LEU A 216 29.24 -7.11 -16.32
CA LEU A 216 29.54 -8.54 -16.53
C LEU A 216 28.57 -9.51 -15.83
N THR A 217 27.71 -9.03 -14.91
CA THR A 217 26.69 -9.86 -14.25
C THR A 217 25.53 -10.25 -15.16
N SER A 218 25.42 -9.65 -16.36
CA SER A 218 24.49 -10.06 -17.42
C SER A 218 24.61 -11.53 -17.83
N LEU A 219 25.78 -12.13 -17.63
CA LEU A 219 26.08 -13.49 -18.10
C LEU A 219 25.63 -14.59 -17.13
N MET A 220 25.27 -14.26 -15.89
CA MET A 220 25.06 -15.29 -14.86
C MET A 220 23.63 -15.40 -14.31
N THR A 221 22.85 -14.32 -14.25
CA THR A 221 21.46 -14.39 -13.73
C THR A 221 20.59 -13.24 -14.22
N HIS A 222 19.57 -13.52 -15.05
CA HIS A 222 18.35 -12.71 -15.10
C HIS A 222 17.42 -13.24 -14.00
N GLN A 223 17.27 -12.52 -12.89
CA GLN A 223 16.28 -12.87 -11.88
C GLN A 223 15.29 -11.72 -11.74
N ASP A 224 14.02 -12.04 -11.82
CA ASP A 224 12.97 -11.12 -11.46
C ASP A 224 13.04 -10.83 -9.95
N ILE A 225 12.87 -9.56 -9.60
CA ILE A 225 12.82 -9.09 -8.23
C ILE A 225 11.37 -9.23 -7.75
N PRO A 226 11.08 -10.01 -6.70
CA PRO A 226 9.75 -10.01 -6.09
C PRO A 226 9.47 -8.63 -5.49
N VAL A 227 8.25 -8.12 -5.70
CA VAL A 227 7.79 -6.83 -5.22
C VAL A 227 6.38 -6.93 -4.64
N LEU A 228 6.07 -6.02 -3.72
CA LEU A 228 4.71 -5.70 -3.35
C LEU A 228 4.22 -4.50 -4.16
N VAL A 229 3.01 -4.60 -4.70
CA VAL A 229 2.29 -3.50 -5.32
C VAL A 229 1.23 -3.00 -4.34
N ALA A 230 1.39 -1.78 -3.84
CA ALA A 230 0.43 -1.14 -2.94
C ALA A 230 -0.45 -0.16 -3.71
N ILE A 231 -1.77 -0.34 -3.66
CA ILE A 231 -2.75 0.49 -4.38
C ILE A 231 -3.76 1.06 -3.40
N ASN A 232 -4.00 2.37 -3.46
CA ASN A 232 -5.08 3.03 -2.75
C ASN A 232 -5.81 4.03 -3.66
N SER A 233 -6.78 4.76 -3.10
CA SER A 233 -7.61 5.71 -3.86
C SER A 233 -6.86 6.92 -4.45
N LYS A 234 -5.55 7.04 -4.21
CA LYS A 234 -4.73 8.16 -4.70
C LYS A 234 -3.48 7.73 -5.45
N CYS A 235 -2.87 6.62 -5.06
CA CYS A 235 -1.53 6.25 -5.53
C CYS A 235 -1.38 4.74 -5.73
N LEU A 236 -0.40 4.41 -6.56
CA LEU A 236 0.21 3.09 -6.69
C LEU A 236 1.68 3.18 -6.25
N TYR A 237 2.15 2.18 -5.52
CA TYR A 237 3.55 2.03 -5.11
C TYR A 237 4.08 0.66 -5.50
N ILE A 238 5.30 0.62 -6.01
CA ILE A 238 6.10 -0.59 -6.17
C ILE A 238 7.12 -0.64 -5.04
N ILE A 239 7.09 -1.71 -4.27
CA ILE A 239 7.85 -1.87 -3.03
C ILE A 239 8.71 -3.13 -3.13
N ASP A 240 10.00 -2.96 -2.89
CA ASP A 240 10.91 -4.05 -2.54
C ASP A 240 10.76 -4.28 -1.02
N ASP A 241 9.93 -5.25 -0.66
CA ASP A 241 9.54 -5.50 0.73
C ASP A 241 10.68 -6.19 1.52
N LEU A 242 11.46 -7.03 0.86
CA LEU A 242 12.67 -7.64 1.42
C LEU A 242 13.69 -6.58 1.84
N GLN A 243 13.89 -5.54 1.03
CA GLN A 243 14.76 -4.41 1.37
C GLN A 243 14.01 -3.29 2.14
N CYS A 244 12.70 -3.41 2.32
CA CYS A 244 11.83 -2.39 2.92
C CYS A 244 12.01 -1.01 2.25
N VAL A 245 11.89 -0.94 0.91
CA VAL A 245 12.13 0.27 0.12
C VAL A 245 11.04 0.47 -0.94
N ILE A 246 10.55 1.71 -1.09
CA ILE A 246 9.75 2.13 -2.24
C ILE A 246 10.66 2.30 -3.46
N LEU A 247 10.38 1.55 -4.53
CA LEU A 247 11.05 1.65 -5.83
C LEU A 247 10.42 2.74 -6.69
N LEU A 248 9.08 2.80 -6.73
CA LEU A 248 8.30 3.73 -7.54
C LEU A 248 7.02 4.11 -6.81
N GLY A 249 6.62 5.38 -6.86
CA GLY A 249 5.33 5.86 -6.37
C GLY A 249 4.69 6.82 -7.35
N LEU A 250 3.48 6.47 -7.84
CA LEU A 250 2.75 7.22 -8.85
C LEU A 250 1.37 7.63 -8.31
N ARG A 251 0.94 8.87 -8.53
CA ARG A 251 -0.47 9.23 -8.31
C ARG A 251 -1.31 8.65 -9.44
N LEU A 252 -2.57 8.29 -9.17
CA LEU A 252 -3.47 7.71 -10.18
C LEU A 252 -3.72 8.63 -11.39
N GLU A 253 -3.45 9.93 -11.27
CA GLU A 253 -3.51 10.92 -12.34
C GLU A 253 -2.21 11.04 -13.17
N GLU A 254 -1.10 10.43 -12.71
CA GLU A 254 0.24 10.60 -13.31
C GLU A 254 0.67 9.42 -14.20
N PHE A 255 -0.17 8.39 -14.34
CA PHE A 255 0.14 7.23 -15.17
C PHE A 255 -1.08 6.70 -15.91
N SER A 256 -0.81 6.07 -17.04
CA SER A 256 -1.73 5.14 -17.71
C SER A 256 -1.30 3.71 -17.40
N TRP A 257 -2.26 2.79 -17.38
CA TRP A 257 -1.98 1.37 -17.21
C TRP A 257 -2.67 0.54 -18.27
N GLU A 258 -2.12 -0.64 -18.52
CA GLU A 258 -2.70 -1.65 -19.38
C GLU A 258 -2.53 -3.03 -18.76
N PHE A 259 -3.63 -3.77 -18.64
CA PHE A 259 -3.59 -5.18 -18.25
C PHE A 259 -3.40 -6.06 -19.48
N ALA A 260 -2.36 -6.89 -19.44
CA ALA A 260 -2.12 -7.89 -20.46
C ALA A 260 -2.25 -9.30 -19.89
N ARG A 261 -3.02 -10.13 -20.60
CA ARG A 261 -3.12 -11.56 -20.32
C ARG A 261 -1.82 -12.27 -20.67
N PRO A 262 -1.56 -13.45 -20.08
CA PRO A 262 -0.49 -14.33 -20.55
C PRO A 262 -0.59 -14.55 -22.05
N SER A 263 0.54 -14.45 -22.76
CA SER A 263 0.59 -14.83 -24.18
C SER A 263 0.42 -16.34 -24.36
N ARG A 264 0.70 -17.13 -23.31
CA ARG A 264 0.50 -18.58 -23.24
C ARG A 264 -0.20 -18.93 -21.93
N GLU A 265 -1.54 -18.97 -21.93
CA GLU A 265 -2.32 -19.25 -20.71
C GLU A 265 -2.05 -20.63 -20.09
N GLU A 266 -1.58 -21.60 -20.90
CA GLU A 266 -1.24 -22.95 -20.41
C GLU A 266 0.13 -23.03 -19.72
N ASP A 267 1.00 -22.04 -19.94
CA ASP A 267 2.30 -21.99 -19.28
C ASP A 267 2.18 -21.26 -17.93
N PRO A 268 2.31 -21.95 -16.78
CA PRO A 268 2.18 -21.33 -15.47
C PRO A 268 3.29 -20.30 -15.17
N ASN A 269 4.36 -20.28 -15.95
CA ASN A 269 5.44 -19.29 -15.84
C ASN A 269 5.19 -18.07 -16.75
N CYS A 270 4.25 -18.15 -17.69
CA CYS A 270 3.80 -17.00 -18.47
C CYS A 270 2.80 -16.21 -17.63
N LEU A 271 3.30 -15.26 -16.86
CA LEU A 271 2.46 -14.48 -15.96
C LEU A 271 1.67 -13.40 -16.72
N PRO A 272 0.44 -13.07 -16.25
CA PRO A 272 -0.19 -11.83 -16.66
C PRO A 272 0.67 -10.65 -16.21
N CYS A 273 0.52 -9.50 -16.84
CA CYS A 273 1.24 -8.31 -16.43
C CYS A 273 0.38 -7.05 -16.43
N LEU A 274 0.82 -6.10 -15.64
CA LEU A 274 0.31 -4.74 -15.60
C LEU A 274 1.42 -3.82 -16.11
N PHE A 275 1.18 -3.17 -17.24
CA PHE A 275 2.06 -2.12 -17.75
C PHE A 275 1.69 -0.80 -17.09
N LEU A 276 2.71 -0.05 -16.66
CA LEU A 276 2.56 1.27 -16.06
C LEU A 276 3.38 2.26 -16.90
N GLN A 277 2.69 3.16 -17.58
CA GLN A 277 3.32 4.21 -18.38
C GLN A 277 3.18 5.57 -17.67
N PHE A 278 4.30 6.25 -17.46
CA PHE A 278 4.35 7.52 -16.73
C PHE A 278 5.41 8.46 -17.31
N MET A 279 5.26 9.76 -17.05
CA MET A 279 6.18 10.79 -17.55
C MET A 279 7.25 11.13 -16.52
N VAL A 280 8.49 11.32 -16.98
CA VAL A 280 9.63 11.73 -16.16
C VAL A 280 10.42 12.82 -16.88
N VAL A 281 11.08 13.70 -16.13
CA VAL A 281 12.08 14.62 -16.68
C VAL A 281 13.47 14.02 -16.47
N GLU A 282 14.18 13.70 -17.55
CA GLU A 282 15.56 13.21 -17.53
C GLU A 282 16.45 14.12 -18.37
N ASN A 283 17.56 14.59 -17.80
CA ASN A 283 18.49 15.51 -18.46
C ASN A 283 17.81 16.77 -19.06
N GLY A 284 16.74 17.25 -18.43
CA GLY A 284 15.98 18.42 -18.88
C GLY A 284 14.94 18.14 -19.96
N ALA A 285 14.86 16.92 -20.50
CA ALA A 285 13.85 16.51 -21.47
C ALA A 285 12.73 15.70 -20.79
N ARG A 286 11.48 15.85 -21.25
CA ARG A 286 10.38 14.98 -20.83
C ARG A 286 10.44 13.69 -21.63
N VAL A 287 10.39 12.57 -20.94
CA VAL A 287 10.37 11.23 -21.52
C VAL A 287 9.24 10.43 -20.93
N SER A 288 8.66 9.53 -21.73
CA SER A 288 7.71 8.53 -21.24
C SER A 288 8.48 7.28 -20.84
N LYS A 289 8.13 6.68 -19.71
CA LYS A 289 8.69 5.41 -19.24
C LYS A 289 7.60 4.39 -19.04
N ILE A 290 7.91 3.13 -19.39
CA ILE A 290 7.03 1.98 -19.18
C ILE A 290 7.71 0.99 -18.25
N LEU A 291 7.03 0.65 -17.16
CA LEU A 291 7.37 -0.46 -16.27
C LEU A 291 6.42 -1.62 -16.52
N GLN A 292 6.95 -2.83 -16.65
CA GLN A 292 6.17 -4.06 -16.67
C GLN A 292 6.21 -4.73 -15.29
N VAL A 293 5.03 -4.97 -14.72
CA VAL A 293 4.89 -5.73 -13.47
C VAL A 293 4.24 -7.07 -13.79
N PHE A 294 4.96 -8.17 -13.60
CA PHE A 294 4.43 -9.52 -13.79
C PHE A 294 3.73 -9.96 -12.51
N SER A 295 2.47 -10.36 -12.60
CA SER A 295 1.69 -10.76 -11.43
C SER A 295 0.53 -11.66 -11.78
N ARG A 296 0.34 -12.73 -11.00
CA ARG A 296 -0.89 -13.54 -11.02
C ARG A 296 -2.11 -12.73 -10.58
N GLN A 297 -1.89 -11.62 -9.89
CA GLN A 297 -2.89 -10.72 -9.32
C GLN A 297 -3.14 -9.48 -10.20
N ALA A 298 -2.51 -9.37 -11.38
CA ALA A 298 -2.60 -8.19 -12.23
C ALA A 298 -4.04 -7.80 -12.61
N SER A 299 -4.94 -8.77 -12.80
CA SER A 299 -6.36 -8.48 -13.07
C SER A 299 -7.11 -7.89 -11.87
N LEU A 300 -6.70 -8.25 -10.64
CA LEU A 300 -7.22 -7.64 -9.41
C LEU A 300 -6.72 -6.20 -9.27
N MET A 301 -5.44 -5.97 -9.60
CA MET A 301 -4.84 -4.63 -9.62
C MET A 301 -5.56 -3.73 -10.64
N ASP A 302 -5.72 -4.20 -11.87
CA ASP A 302 -6.43 -3.50 -12.95
C ASP A 302 -7.85 -3.10 -12.56
N THR A 303 -8.61 -4.06 -12.02
CA THR A 303 -9.97 -3.81 -11.53
C THR A 303 -9.98 -2.73 -10.45
N LEU A 304 -9.05 -2.79 -9.49
CA LEU A 304 -9.00 -1.84 -8.39
C LEU A 304 -8.60 -0.44 -8.85
N ILE A 305 -7.61 -0.32 -9.73
CA ILE A 305 -7.18 0.97 -10.31
C ILE A 305 -8.34 1.57 -11.11
N THR A 306 -9.03 0.76 -11.94
CA THR A 306 -10.19 1.19 -12.71
C THR A 306 -11.28 1.79 -11.82
N ILE A 307 -11.61 1.11 -10.70
CA ILE A 307 -12.61 1.61 -9.75
C ILE A 307 -12.17 2.95 -9.14
N PHE A 308 -10.93 3.06 -8.66
CA PHE A 308 -10.45 4.31 -8.06
C PHE A 308 -10.38 5.47 -9.04
N VAL A 309 -9.91 5.24 -10.26
CA VAL A 309 -9.88 6.26 -11.31
C VAL A 309 -11.30 6.68 -11.70
N GLY A 310 -12.25 5.74 -11.75
CA GLY A 310 -13.67 6.04 -11.94
C GLY A 310 -14.23 6.96 -10.85
N GLN A 311 -13.93 6.68 -9.58
CA GLN A 311 -14.33 7.51 -8.43
C GLN A 311 -13.69 8.90 -8.44
N LEU A 312 -12.42 9.01 -8.86
CA LEU A 312 -11.73 10.29 -9.01
C LEU A 312 -12.41 11.16 -10.07
N LYS A 313 -12.76 10.56 -11.22
CA LYS A 313 -13.47 11.25 -12.31
C LYS A 313 -14.88 11.71 -11.88
N SER A 314 -15.64 10.88 -11.17
CA SER A 314 -16.98 11.26 -10.71
C SER A 314 -16.95 12.41 -9.69
N THR A 315 -15.94 12.42 -8.81
CA THR A 315 -15.77 13.50 -7.84
C THR A 315 -15.42 14.82 -8.53
N ALA A 316 -14.59 14.78 -9.58
CA ALA A 316 -14.25 15.97 -10.37
C ALA A 316 -15.46 16.55 -11.13
N THR A 317 -16.35 15.69 -11.63
CA THR A 317 -17.59 16.15 -12.31
C THR A 317 -18.62 16.71 -11.33
N ASP A 318 -18.75 16.13 -10.13
CA ASP A 318 -19.65 16.65 -9.08
C ASP A 318 -19.21 18.02 -8.54
N GLU A 319 -17.89 18.33 -8.56
CA GLU A 319 -17.40 19.66 -8.20
C GLU A 319 -17.66 20.72 -9.27
N THR A 320 -17.79 20.33 -10.55
CA THR A 320 -18.17 21.24 -11.64
C THR A 320 -19.67 21.54 -11.71
N ASP A 321 -20.53 20.72 -11.08
CA ASP A 321 -21.99 20.87 -11.09
C ASP A 321 -22.59 21.55 -9.85
N LYS A 322 -21.77 22.14 -8.97
CA LYS A 322 -22.27 23.03 -7.90
C LYS A 322 -22.47 24.44 -8.46
N PRO A 323 -23.71 24.97 -8.52
CA PRO A 323 -23.89 26.39 -8.75
C PRO A 323 -23.30 27.14 -7.57
N ILE A 324 -22.32 27.99 -7.84
CA ILE A 324 -21.91 29.04 -6.93
C ILE A 324 -23.10 30.00 -6.84
N GLU A 325 -23.94 29.86 -5.81
CA GLU A 325 -24.83 30.95 -5.41
C GLU A 325 -23.99 32.06 -4.76
N ILE A 326 -23.39 32.88 -5.61
CA ILE A 326 -23.08 34.28 -5.31
C ILE A 326 -23.52 35.07 -6.54
N HIS A 327 -24.69 35.70 -6.42
CA HIS A 327 -25.13 36.80 -7.28
C HIS A 327 -23.99 37.79 -7.54
N VAL A 328 -23.64 38.04 -8.81
CA VAL A 328 -23.57 39.37 -9.46
C VAL A 328 -23.47 39.18 -10.99
N ASN A 329 -24.34 39.90 -11.71
CA ASN A 329 -24.42 40.08 -13.17
C ASN A 329 -23.05 40.29 -13.87
N ASN A 330 -22.81 39.61 -15.00
CA ASN A 330 -22.84 40.26 -16.32
C ASN A 330 -22.62 39.25 -17.46
N GLU A 331 -23.30 39.52 -18.57
CA GLU A 331 -23.32 38.78 -19.83
C GLU A 331 -22.00 38.90 -20.62
N ASN A 332 -21.50 37.78 -21.15
CA ASN A 332 -21.23 37.60 -22.58
C ASN A 332 -20.58 36.22 -22.85
N GLY A 333 -21.13 35.52 -23.82
CA GLY A 333 -20.72 34.17 -24.20
C GLY A 333 -19.56 34.14 -25.20
N SER A 334 -18.80 33.05 -25.15
CA SER A 334 -18.11 32.48 -26.30
C SER A 334 -17.65 31.06 -25.96
N HIS A 335 -18.08 30.09 -26.76
CA HIS A 335 -17.67 28.69 -26.69
C HIS A 335 -16.16 28.55 -26.93
N SER A 336 -15.47 27.85 -26.04
CA SER A 336 -14.10 27.40 -26.26
C SER A 336 -13.87 26.03 -25.64
N SER A 337 -13.51 25.07 -26.49
CA SER A 337 -13.00 23.74 -26.18
C SER A 337 -11.78 23.82 -25.25
N LEU A 338 -11.93 23.35 -24.02
CA LEU A 338 -10.84 23.36 -23.03
C LEU A 338 -9.99 22.10 -23.16
N ILE A 339 -8.89 22.27 -23.88
CA ILE A 339 -7.65 21.51 -23.70
C ILE A 339 -7.25 21.67 -22.22
N LEU A 340 -7.08 20.53 -21.53
CA LEU A 340 -6.70 20.45 -20.13
C LEU A 340 -5.31 21.08 -19.93
N GLY A 341 -5.30 22.37 -19.60
CA GLY A 341 -4.12 23.11 -19.22
C GLY A 341 -3.58 22.62 -17.88
N THR A 342 -2.26 22.43 -17.86
CA THR A 342 -1.41 22.16 -16.70
C THR A 342 -1.73 23.05 -15.51
N THR A 343 -2.43 22.50 -14.51
CA THR A 343 -2.35 22.98 -13.14
C THR A 343 -1.05 22.46 -12.52
N PRO A 344 -0.30 23.29 -11.77
CA PRO A 344 0.91 22.81 -11.10
C PRO A 344 0.50 21.73 -10.08
N PRO A 345 1.14 20.55 -10.08
CA PRO A 345 0.76 19.51 -9.15
C PRO A 345 1.00 20.04 -7.74
N THR A 346 -0.04 20.02 -6.91
CA THR A 346 0.11 20.19 -5.47
C THR A 346 1.07 19.10 -5.01
N THR A 347 2.31 19.51 -4.73
CA THR A 347 3.46 18.63 -4.53
C THR A 347 3.34 17.87 -3.22
N LEU A 348 2.59 16.76 -3.23
CA LEU A 348 2.96 15.62 -2.42
C LEU A 348 4.18 15.00 -3.13
N PRO A 349 5.38 15.04 -2.54
CA PRO A 349 6.54 14.43 -3.16
C PRO A 349 6.23 12.95 -3.42
N SER A 350 6.44 12.49 -4.67
CA SER A 350 6.48 11.07 -4.98
C SER A 350 7.50 10.42 -4.05
N LEU A 351 7.02 9.66 -3.06
CA LEU A 351 7.82 9.25 -1.90
C LEU A 351 9.04 8.36 -2.26
N GLY A 352 9.14 7.89 -3.50
CA GLY A 352 10.33 7.24 -4.02
C GLY A 352 10.27 7.06 -5.53
N ASN A 353 11.30 7.53 -6.25
CA ASN A 353 11.52 7.29 -7.68
C ASN A 353 12.94 6.74 -7.88
N LYS A 354 13.16 5.49 -7.49
CA LYS A 354 14.45 4.79 -7.67
C LYS A 354 14.50 4.12 -9.05
N LEU A 355 14.28 4.91 -10.11
CA LEU A 355 14.14 4.44 -11.50
C LEU A 355 15.36 3.62 -11.95
N ASN A 356 16.54 3.97 -11.47
CA ASN A 356 17.77 3.25 -11.74
C ASN A 356 17.81 1.82 -11.16
N ARG A 357 16.85 1.43 -10.31
CA ARG A 357 16.65 0.07 -9.78
C ARG A 357 15.57 -0.70 -10.54
N LEU A 358 14.99 -0.13 -11.60
CA LEU A 358 13.93 -0.74 -12.40
C LEU A 358 14.38 -0.91 -13.86
N THR A 359 13.93 -1.99 -14.48
CA THR A 359 14.03 -2.19 -15.92
C THR A 359 12.86 -1.46 -16.60
N LEU A 360 13.17 -0.45 -17.40
CA LEU A 360 12.18 0.46 -18.00
C LEU A 360 12.43 0.60 -19.50
N ALA A 361 11.35 0.62 -20.29
CA ALA A 361 11.38 1.13 -21.65
C ALA A 361 11.18 2.65 -21.63
N THR A 362 11.91 3.39 -22.46
CA THR A 362 11.92 4.85 -22.51
C THR A 362 11.58 5.32 -23.91
N PHE A 363 10.67 6.29 -24.00
CA PHE A 363 10.20 6.87 -25.25
C PHE A 363 10.34 8.40 -25.20
N ASP A 364 10.69 9.00 -26.33
CA ASP A 364 10.71 10.46 -26.50
C ASP A 364 9.28 11.04 -26.59
N GLU A 365 9.18 12.37 -26.72
CA GLU A 365 7.88 13.06 -26.85
C GLU A 365 7.12 12.67 -28.13
N ASN A 366 7.81 12.15 -29.15
CA ASN A 366 7.21 11.69 -30.41
C ASN A 366 6.80 10.21 -30.35
N GLY A 367 7.05 9.52 -29.23
CA GLY A 367 6.77 8.10 -29.04
C GLY A 367 7.82 7.16 -29.63
N HIS A 368 8.98 7.67 -30.09
CA HIS A 368 10.07 6.81 -30.52
C HIS A 368 10.75 6.18 -29.30
N CYS A 369 11.05 4.88 -29.38
CA CYS A 369 11.79 4.23 -28.33
C CYS A 369 13.26 4.65 -28.35
N ILE A 370 13.72 5.27 -27.26
CA ILE A 370 15.09 5.82 -27.13
C ILE A 370 15.93 5.06 -26.10
N GLY A 371 15.34 4.07 -25.42
CA GLY A 371 16.07 3.21 -24.49
C GLY A 371 15.22 2.03 -24.03
N GLN A 372 15.77 0.83 -24.12
CA GLN A 372 15.15 -0.39 -23.62
C GLN A 372 16.18 -1.16 -22.80
N MET A 373 15.71 -1.81 -21.74
CA MET A 373 16.53 -2.70 -20.92
C MET A 373 15.79 -4.03 -20.75
N GLY A 374 16.52 -5.12 -20.56
CA GLY A 374 15.92 -6.42 -20.25
C GLY A 374 15.08 -6.99 -21.39
N SER A 375 13.96 -7.61 -21.03
CA SER A 375 12.99 -8.24 -21.93
C SER A 375 12.44 -7.31 -23.02
N TRP A 376 12.47 -6.00 -22.81
CA TRP A 376 12.10 -5.00 -23.81
C TRP A 376 13.03 -5.00 -25.02
N SER A 377 14.32 -5.30 -24.84
CA SER A 377 15.33 -5.26 -25.92
C SER A 377 15.17 -6.34 -27.00
N LEU A 378 14.34 -7.36 -26.74
CA LEU A 378 14.08 -8.49 -27.64
C LEU A 378 12.83 -8.30 -28.52
N SER A 379 12.14 -7.16 -28.39
CA SER A 379 10.90 -6.86 -29.12
C SER A 379 11.22 -6.11 -30.42
N TYR A 380 11.60 -6.84 -31.47
CA TYR A 380 11.69 -6.34 -32.85
C TYR A 380 10.75 -7.12 -33.77
#